data_AF-A0A520FUV4-F1
#
_entry.id   AF-A0A520FUV4-F1
#
_cell.length_a   1.000
_cell.length_b   1.000
_cell.length_c   1.000
_cell.angle_alpha   90.00
_cell.angle_beta   90.00
_cell.angle_gamma   90.00
#
_symmetry.space_group_name_H-M   'P 1'
#
loop_
_entity.id
_entity.type
_entity.pdbx_description
1 polymer ?
#
loop_
_entity_poly.entity_id
_entity_poly.type
_entity_poly.pdbx_seq_one_letter_code
_entity_poly.pdbx_strand_id
1 'polypeptide(L)'
;MNLAKEVRTIQRRAADQDGRIVSIGPLVFFSTKTGDAWMLEPEDHLAVRLARAGDALPVLIDETDDRFAIGWQGRFHFDGDTFVYEDNASGRVSAISGYPVKQLLRAIGAA
;
A
#
# COMPACT_ATOMS: atom_id res chain seq x y z
N MET A 1 7.36 -17.32 1.31
CA MET A 1 6.77 -16.00 1.67
C MET A 1 5.31 -16.24 2.00
N ASN A 2 4.69 -15.56 2.96
CA ASN A 2 3.24 -15.68 3.20
C ASN A 2 2.63 -14.28 3.12
N LEU A 3 2.11 -13.94 1.95
CA LEU A 3 1.62 -12.59 1.66
C LEU A 3 0.50 -12.17 2.62
N ALA A 4 -0.40 -13.09 2.96
CA ALA A 4 -1.48 -12.86 3.90
C ALA A 4 -0.97 -12.49 5.31
N LYS A 5 0.15 -13.07 5.76
CA LYS A 5 0.77 -12.72 7.04
C LYS A 5 1.32 -11.28 7.03
N GLU A 6 1.92 -10.87 5.92
CA GLU A 6 2.48 -9.51 5.77
C GLU A 6 1.37 -8.45 5.72
N VAL A 7 0.27 -8.74 5.03
CA VAL A 7 -0.95 -7.92 5.06
C VAL A 7 -1.47 -7.75 6.48
N ARG A 8 -1.65 -8.85 7.22
CA ARG A 8 -2.11 -8.77 8.63
C ARG A 8 -1.14 -7.98 9.50
N THR A 9 0.17 -8.12 9.25
CA THR A 9 1.20 -7.41 9.99
C THR A 9 1.09 -5.90 9.74
N ILE A 10 0.98 -5.46 8.49
CA ILE A 10 0.91 -4.02 8.19
C ILE A 10 -0.44 -3.40 8.61
N GLN A 11 -1.54 -4.15 8.52
CA GLN A 11 -2.84 -3.73 9.03
C GLN A 11 -2.79 -3.47 10.54
N ARG A 12 -2.15 -4.36 11.30
CA ARG A 12 -1.94 -4.15 12.74
C ARG A 12 -1.11 -2.89 13.01
N ARG A 13 -0.07 -2.63 12.22
CA ARG A 13 0.74 -1.40 12.36
C ARG A 13 -0.10 -0.15 12.11
N ALA A 14 -1.01 -0.18 11.15
CA ALA A 14 -1.97 0.89 10.93
C ALA A 14 -2.90 1.09 12.14
N ALA A 15 -3.47 0.01 12.69
CA ALA A 15 -4.31 0.08 13.89
C ALA A 15 -3.57 0.68 15.10
N ASP A 16 -2.28 0.35 15.25
CA ASP A 16 -1.41 0.89 16.29
C ASP A 16 -0.90 2.32 15.97
N GLN A 17 -1.32 2.92 14.83
CA GLN A 17 -0.81 4.20 14.30
C GLN A 17 0.73 4.25 14.17
N ASP A 18 1.35 3.08 14.00
CA ASP A 18 2.79 2.90 13.86
C ASP A 18 3.17 2.99 12.39
N GLY A 19 3.86 4.08 12.02
CA GLY A 19 4.33 4.30 10.65
C GLY A 19 5.46 3.33 10.28
N ARG A 20 5.25 2.50 9.24
CA ARG A 20 6.22 1.51 8.77
C ARG A 20 6.28 1.49 7.25
N ILE A 21 7.44 1.13 6.71
CA ILE A 21 7.63 0.81 5.30
C ILE A 21 8.43 -0.49 5.27
N VAL A 22 7.96 -1.47 4.50
CA VAL A 22 8.57 -2.80 4.35
C VAL A 22 8.53 -3.18 2.88
N SER A 23 9.67 -3.55 2.31
CA SER A 23 9.75 -4.08 0.94
C SER A 23 9.89 -5.61 0.98
N ILE A 24 9.10 -6.30 0.18
CA ILE A 24 9.09 -7.78 0.10
C ILE A 24 8.99 -8.17 -1.38
N GLY A 25 10.11 -8.63 -1.95
CA GLY A 25 10.21 -8.84 -3.39
C GLY A 25 9.90 -7.52 -4.14
N PRO A 26 9.01 -7.53 -5.15
CA PRO A 26 8.63 -6.31 -5.87
C PRO A 26 7.62 -5.44 -5.10
N LEU A 27 7.04 -5.93 -4.00
CA LEU A 27 5.97 -5.24 -3.30
C LEU A 27 6.51 -4.32 -2.20
N VAL A 28 5.84 -3.17 -2.01
CA VAL A 28 6.07 -2.28 -0.87
C VAL A 28 4.81 -2.18 -0.04
N PHE A 29 4.94 -2.48 1.25
CA PHE A 29 3.91 -2.31 2.26
C PHE A 29 4.24 -1.08 3.09
N PHE A 30 3.23 -0.26 3.39
CA PHE A 30 3.42 0.80 4.36
C PHE A 30 2.18 1.06 5.21
N SER A 31 2.43 1.53 6.43
CA SER A 31 1.44 2.07 7.36
C SER A 31 1.85 3.48 7.74
N THR A 32 0.90 4.28 8.21
CA THR A 32 1.07 5.71 8.49
C THR A 32 0.63 6.04 9.91
N LYS A 33 1.08 7.20 10.42
CA LYS A 33 0.64 7.69 11.74
C LYS A 33 -0.83 8.08 11.80
N THR A 34 -1.47 8.28 10.64
CA THR A 34 -2.92 8.50 10.53
C THR A 34 -3.71 7.20 10.53
N GLY A 35 -3.04 6.04 10.59
CA GLY A 35 -3.66 4.72 10.64
C GLY A 35 -4.03 4.14 9.28
N ASP A 36 -3.62 4.75 8.18
CA ASP A 36 -3.79 4.14 6.86
C ASP A 36 -2.67 3.13 6.59
N ALA A 37 -3.01 2.05 5.88
CA ALA A 37 -2.03 1.12 5.34
C ALA A 37 -2.32 0.76 3.88
N TRP A 38 -1.26 0.45 3.15
CA TRP A 38 -1.28 0.21 1.72
C TRP A 38 -0.28 -0.87 1.33
N MET A 39 -0.56 -1.53 0.21
CA MET A 39 0.38 -2.32 -0.56
C MET A 39 0.50 -1.70 -1.95
N LEU A 40 1.74 -1.57 -2.42
CA LEU A 40 2.11 -1.02 -3.71
C LEU A 40 2.86 -2.07 -4.52
N GLU A 41 2.63 -2.07 -5.82
CA GLU A 41 3.49 -2.69 -6.82
C GLU A 41 4.03 -1.53 -7.69
N PRO A 42 5.33 -1.21 -7.59
CA PRO A 42 5.89 -0.03 -8.24
C PRO A 42 6.04 -0.10 -9.77
N GLU A 43 6.21 -1.28 -10.36
CA GLU A 43 6.49 -1.43 -11.80
C GLU A 43 5.31 -0.95 -12.64
N ASP A 44 4.09 -1.37 -12.29
CA ASP A 44 2.85 -1.02 -12.98
C ASP A 44 2.08 0.10 -12.28
N HIS A 45 2.64 0.68 -11.22
CA HIS A 45 2.03 1.74 -10.40
C HIS A 45 0.71 1.31 -9.75
N LEU A 46 0.61 0.06 -9.29
CA LEU A 46 -0.62 -0.49 -8.72
C LEU A 46 -0.66 -0.31 -7.21
N ALA A 47 -1.85 -0.04 -6.68
CA ALA A 47 -2.06 0.14 -5.27
C ALA A 47 -3.34 -0.55 -4.78
N VAL A 48 -3.28 -1.05 -3.56
CA VAL A 48 -4.46 -1.47 -2.81
C VAL A 48 -4.35 -0.96 -1.38
N ARG A 49 -5.47 -0.41 -0.88
CA ARG A 49 -5.53 0.05 0.51
C ARG A 49 -5.84 -1.14 1.41
N LEU A 50 -5.02 -1.31 2.45
CA LEU A 50 -5.12 -2.40 3.41
C LEU A 50 -5.75 -1.97 4.73
N ALA A 51 -5.65 -0.69 5.09
CA ALA A 51 -6.36 -0.12 6.23
C ALA A 51 -6.69 1.36 5.99
N ARG A 52 -7.74 1.85 6.64
CA ARG A 52 -8.11 3.27 6.66
C ARG A 52 -8.34 3.70 8.10
N ALA A 53 -7.62 4.72 8.56
CA ALA A 53 -7.78 5.28 9.91
C ALA A 53 -7.74 4.24 11.04
N GLY A 54 -6.92 3.19 10.89
CA GLY A 54 -6.76 2.08 11.83
C GLY A 54 -7.66 0.88 11.56
N ASP A 55 -8.71 1.04 10.75
CA ASP A 55 -9.62 -0.05 10.41
C ASP A 55 -9.06 -0.87 9.24
N ALA A 56 -8.88 -2.17 9.47
CA ALA A 56 -8.43 -3.11 8.44
C ALA A 56 -9.48 -3.23 7.32
N LEU A 57 -9.01 -3.20 6.07
CA LEU A 57 -9.82 -3.40 4.88
C LEU A 57 -9.54 -4.78 4.27
N PRO A 58 -10.56 -5.46 3.72
CA PRO A 58 -10.35 -6.71 3.02
C PRO A 58 -9.53 -6.48 1.74
N VAL A 59 -8.64 -7.41 1.44
CA VAL A 59 -7.89 -7.47 0.17
C VAL A 59 -8.12 -8.83 -0.46
N LEU A 60 -8.41 -8.85 -1.77
CA LEU A 60 -8.51 -10.08 -2.52
C LEU A 60 -7.09 -10.53 -2.89
N ILE A 61 -6.69 -11.66 -2.32
CA ILE A 61 -5.44 -12.34 -2.65
C ILE A 61 -5.82 -13.77 -3.03
N ASP A 62 -5.50 -14.14 -4.26
CA ASP A 62 -5.58 -15.52 -4.73
C ASP A 62 -4.14 -16.07 -4.74
N GLU A 63 -3.79 -16.91 -3.76
CA GLU A 63 -2.45 -17.47 -3.59
C GLU A 63 -2.49 -18.99 -3.83
N THR A 64 -1.67 -19.44 -4.76
CA THR A 64 -1.34 -20.86 -5.04
C THR A 64 0.12 -21.10 -4.70
N ASP A 65 0.57 -22.36 -4.72
CA ASP A 65 1.93 -22.72 -4.27
C ASP A 65 3.07 -21.98 -4.99
N ASP A 66 2.86 -21.53 -6.24
CA ASP A 66 3.85 -20.84 -7.07
C ASP A 66 3.41 -19.46 -7.60
N ARG A 67 2.16 -19.04 -7.40
CA ARG A 67 1.62 -17.77 -7.93
C ARG A 67 0.69 -17.09 -6.96
N PHE A 68 0.74 -15.76 -6.93
CA PHE A 68 -0.27 -14.94 -6.28
C PHE A 68 -0.86 -13.93 -7.26
N ALA A 69 -2.15 -13.71 -7.17
CA ALA A 69 -2.86 -12.61 -7.82
C ALA A 69 -3.44 -11.70 -6.74
N ILE A 70 -3.24 -10.40 -6.91
CA ILE A 70 -3.75 -9.36 -6.02
C ILE A 70 -4.85 -8.61 -6.77
N GLY A 71 -6.02 -8.47 -6.14
CA GLY A 71 -7.08 -7.61 -6.62
C GLY A 71 -6.73 -6.14 -6.42
N TRP A 72 -5.87 -5.59 -7.29
CA TRP A 72 -5.46 -4.19 -7.26
C TRP A 72 -6.67 -3.26 -7.43
N GLN A 73 -6.83 -2.32 -6.50
CA GLN A 73 -8.03 -1.47 -6.44
C GLN A 73 -7.84 -0.15 -7.20
N GLY A 74 -6.61 0.20 -7.53
CA GLY A 74 -6.31 1.47 -8.18
C GLY A 74 -4.86 1.61 -8.60
N ARG A 75 -4.55 2.81 -9.08
CA ARG A 75 -3.20 3.22 -9.48
C ARG A 75 -2.70 4.31 -8.56
N PHE A 76 -1.38 4.41 -8.39
CA PHE A 76 -0.79 5.48 -7.61
C PHE A 76 0.32 6.20 -8.37
N HIS A 77 0.55 7.45 -8.01
CA HIS A 77 1.76 8.17 -8.36
C HIS A 77 2.11 9.15 -7.24
N PHE A 78 3.29 9.75 -7.35
CA PHE A 78 3.70 10.83 -6.45
C PHE A 78 3.68 12.14 -7.23
N ASP A 79 3.07 13.15 -6.64
CA ASP A 79 3.15 14.54 -7.09
C ASP A 79 3.83 15.35 -5.98
N GLY A 80 5.11 15.67 -6.16
CA GLY A 80 5.94 16.26 -5.12
C GLY A 80 6.01 15.38 -3.86
N ASP A 81 5.48 15.90 -2.75
CA ASP A 81 5.39 15.21 -1.45
C ASP A 81 4.02 14.56 -1.18
N THR A 82 3.16 14.53 -2.20
CA THR A 82 1.79 14.04 -2.10
C THR A 82 1.67 12.66 -2.76
N PHE A 83 1.02 11.74 -2.04
CA PHE A 83 0.64 10.43 -2.58
C PHE A 83 -0.71 10.58 -3.28
N VAL A 84 -0.76 10.32 -4.58
CA VAL A 84 -1.99 10.41 -5.37
C VAL A 84 -2.46 8.99 -5.69
N TYR A 85 -3.73 8.72 -5.43
CA TYR A 85 -4.38 7.44 -5.71
C TYR A 85 -5.62 7.64 -6.56
N GLU A 86 -5.74 6.85 -7.62
CA GLU A 86 -6.92 6.78 -8.48
C GLU A 86 -7.60 5.42 -8.30
N ASP A 87 -8.85 5.44 -7.88
CA ASP A 87 -9.66 4.24 -7.64
C ASP A 87 -10.25 3.70 -8.95
N ASN A 88 -9.95 2.45 -9.30
CA ASN A 88 -10.38 1.85 -10.58
C ASN A 88 -11.91 1.70 -10.69
N ALA A 89 -12.60 1.48 -9.58
CA ALA A 89 -14.04 1.22 -9.59
C ALA A 89 -14.85 2.52 -9.73
N SER A 90 -14.42 3.59 -9.06
CA SER A 90 -15.14 4.87 -9.02
C SER A 90 -14.54 5.97 -9.90
N GLY A 91 -13.30 5.80 -10.38
CA GLY A 91 -12.52 6.86 -11.05
C GLY A 91 -12.14 8.01 -10.11
N ARG A 92 -12.36 7.87 -8.80
CA ARG A 92 -12.09 8.94 -7.84
C ARG A 92 -10.58 9.07 -7.60
N VAL A 93 -10.08 10.28 -7.81
CA VAL A 93 -8.70 10.66 -7.46
C VAL A 93 -8.65 11.22 -6.03
N SER A 94 -7.69 10.74 -5.24
CA SER A 94 -7.41 11.21 -3.88
C SER A 94 -5.95 11.67 -3.79
N ALA A 95 -5.74 12.95 -3.47
CA ALA A 95 -4.43 13.50 -3.13
C ALA A 95 -4.25 13.45 -1.60
N ILE A 96 -3.24 12.74 -1.13
CA ILE A 96 -3.02 12.47 0.29
C ILE A 96 -1.65 13.03 0.71
N SER A 97 -1.70 14.12 1.45
CA SER A 97 -0.51 14.74 2.06
C SER A 97 -0.19 14.12 3.43
N GLY A 98 1.07 14.23 3.86
CA GLY A 98 1.52 13.75 5.18
C GLY A 98 1.95 12.27 5.21
N TYR A 99 1.82 11.55 4.09
CA TYR A 99 2.43 10.23 3.93
C TYR A 99 3.96 10.34 3.77
N PRO A 100 4.72 9.28 4.10
CA PRO A 100 6.18 9.28 4.06
C PRO A 100 6.73 9.15 2.62
N VAL A 101 6.34 10.05 1.70
CA VAL A 101 6.63 9.98 0.26
C VAL A 101 8.13 9.90 -0.02
N LYS A 102 8.97 10.67 0.69
CA LYS A 102 10.43 10.63 0.51
C LYS A 102 11.02 9.25 0.83
N GLN A 103 10.50 8.59 1.86
CA GLN A 103 10.93 7.25 2.23
C GLN A 103 10.37 6.19 1.27
N LEU A 104 9.15 6.39 0.77
CA LEU A 104 8.55 5.51 -0.24
C LEU A 104 9.33 5.56 -1.56
N LEU A 105 9.68 6.76 -2.06
CA LEU A 105 10.50 6.93 -3.26
C LEU A 105 11.84 6.17 -3.16
N ARG A 106 12.48 6.20 -1.98
CA ARG A 106 13.70 5.40 -1.73
C ARG A 106 13.43 3.90 -1.73
N ALA A 107 12.33 3.47 -1.12
CA ALA A 107 11.96 2.05 -1.02
C ALA A 107 11.62 1.42 -2.38
N ILE A 108 11.10 2.21 -3.32
CA ILE A 108 10.77 1.77 -4.69
C ILE A 108 11.90 2.02 -5.69
N GLY A 109 13.04 2.55 -5.26
CA GLY A 109 14.20 2.80 -6.14
C GLY A 109 14.06 3.99 -7.10
N ALA A 110 13.10 4.89 -6.87
CA ALA A 110 12.84 6.07 -7.70
C ALA A 110 13.54 7.35 -7.17
N ALA A 111 14.76 7.21 -6.62
CA ALA A 111 15.50 8.29 -5.95
C ALA A 111 16.39 9.11 -6.88
#